data_AF-A0A0E3SBF8-F1
#
_entry.id   AF-A0A0E3SBF8-F1
#
_cell.length_a   1.000
_cell.length_b   1.000
_cell.length_c   1.000
_cell.angle_alpha   90.00
_cell.angle_beta   90.00
_cell.angle_gamma   90.00
#
_symmetry.space_group_name_H-M   'P 1'
#
loop_
_entity.id
_entity.type
_entity.pdbx_description
1 polymer ?
#
loop_
_entity_poly.entity_id
_entity_poly.type
_entity_poly.pdbx_seq_one_letter_code
_entity_poly.pdbx_strand_id
1 'polypeptide(L)'
;MHKTLNLDDLIAKKNSESIETDPELGYEELYDLIIPPGTVVSIIYDIVEEFGLEPITRKMPINIANSEEREILVLRGPLEKVQAAEEFLYKEMKAWVENQ
;
A
#
# COMPACT_ATOMS: atom_id res chain seq x y z
N MET A 1 20.14 28.62 -33.33
CA MET A 1 19.54 29.10 -32.07
C MET A 1 19.38 27.90 -31.16
N HIS A 2 20.01 27.86 -29.99
CA HIS A 2 19.75 26.80 -29.02
C HIS A 2 18.41 27.10 -28.33
N LYS A 3 17.50 26.12 -28.34
CA LYS A 3 16.20 26.22 -27.67
C LYS A 3 16.41 25.81 -26.21
N THR A 4 16.44 26.77 -25.30
CA THR A 4 16.43 26.47 -23.85
C THR A 4 15.06 25.92 -23.50
N LEU A 5 15.00 24.68 -23.03
CA LEU A 5 13.76 24.05 -22.57
C LEU A 5 13.31 24.69 -21.26
N ASN A 6 12.05 25.10 -21.18
CA ASN A 6 11.47 25.64 -19.96
C ASN A 6 10.94 24.51 -19.06
N LEU A 7 10.66 24.83 -17.80
CA LEU A 7 10.14 23.85 -16.84
C LEU A 7 8.79 23.26 -17.30
N ASP A 8 7.95 24.06 -17.95
CA ASP A 8 6.68 23.60 -18.52
C ASP A 8 6.88 22.64 -19.71
N ASP A 9 7.92 22.83 -20.52
CA ASP A 9 8.28 21.88 -21.59
C ASP A 9 8.72 20.54 -20.99
N LEU A 10 9.43 20.55 -19.87
CA LEU A 10 9.86 19.33 -19.16
C LEU A 10 8.68 18.61 -18.48
N ILE A 11 7.70 19.35 -17.94
CA ILE A 11 6.47 18.80 -17.35
C ILE A 11 5.58 18.21 -18.46
N ALA A 12 5.38 18.95 -19.56
CA ALA A 12 4.66 18.45 -20.73
C ALA A 12 5.34 17.20 -21.30
N LYS A 13 6.67 17.21 -21.41
CA LYS A 13 7.47 16.06 -21.86
C LYS A 13 7.35 14.86 -20.91
N LYS A 14 7.35 15.04 -19.59
CA LYS A 14 7.10 13.96 -18.62
C LYS A 14 5.67 13.41 -18.68
N ASN A 15 4.69 14.23 -19.06
CA ASN A 15 3.31 13.79 -19.22
C ASN A 15 3.04 13.14 -20.59
N SER A 16 3.86 13.41 -21.62
CA SER A 16 3.80 12.74 -22.93
C SER A 16 4.70 11.51 -23.01
N GLU A 17 5.87 11.56 -22.38
CA GLU A 17 6.71 10.40 -22.07
C GLU A 17 6.14 9.74 -20.80
N SER A 18 4.93 9.19 -20.95
CA SER A 18 4.51 8.04 -20.16
C SER A 18 5.67 7.07 -20.16
N ILE A 19 6.23 6.80 -18.99
CA ILE A 19 7.51 6.09 -18.84
C ILE A 19 7.42 4.78 -19.63
N GLU A 20 8.33 4.62 -20.60
CA GLU A 20 8.52 3.38 -21.33
C GLU A 20 9.11 2.33 -20.39
N THR A 21 8.29 1.80 -19.49
CA THR A 21 8.50 0.49 -18.91
C THR A 21 8.23 -0.54 -20.00
N ASP A 22 9.15 -1.51 -20.08
CA ASP A 22 9.08 -2.67 -20.95
C ASP A 22 7.69 -3.35 -20.88
N PRO A 23 6.98 -3.55 -22.00
CA PRO A 23 5.63 -4.12 -21.98
C PRO A 23 5.57 -5.61 -21.59
N GLU A 24 6.70 -6.32 -21.46
CA GLU A 24 6.74 -7.64 -20.79
C GLU A 24 6.98 -7.53 -19.27
N LEU A 25 7.43 -6.38 -18.78
CA LEU A 25 7.48 -6.02 -17.35
C LEU A 25 6.38 -5.01 -17.05
N GLY A 26 5.13 -5.45 -17.21
CA GLY A 26 3.98 -4.69 -16.73
C GLY A 26 4.20 -4.26 -15.29
N TYR A 27 3.93 -2.97 -14.99
CA TYR A 27 4.07 -2.42 -13.64
C TYR A 27 3.47 -3.40 -12.63
N GLU A 28 4.27 -3.94 -11.72
CA GLU A 28 3.73 -4.67 -10.57
C GLU A 28 2.98 -3.63 -9.73
N GLU A 29 1.67 -3.53 -9.95
CA GLU A 29 0.79 -2.68 -9.17
C GLU A 29 0.79 -3.23 -7.74
N LEU A 30 1.56 -2.58 -6.87
CA LEU A 30 1.64 -2.91 -5.46
C LEU A 30 0.54 -2.19 -4.70
N TYR A 31 -0.27 -2.99 -4.01
CA TYR A 31 -1.39 -2.56 -3.20
C TYR A 31 -1.00 -2.61 -1.72
N ASP A 32 -1.65 -1.78 -0.91
CA ASP A 32 -1.37 -1.65 0.52
C ASP A 32 -2.58 -2.10 1.34
N LEU A 33 -2.45 -3.20 2.10
CA LEU A 33 -3.41 -3.59 3.13
C LEU A 33 -3.22 -2.69 4.36
N ILE A 34 -4.17 -1.81 4.64
CA ILE A 34 -4.12 -0.95 5.83
C ILE A 34 -4.44 -1.79 7.06
N ILE A 35 -3.52 -1.83 8.04
CA ILE A 35 -3.74 -2.55 9.30
C ILE A 35 -4.51 -1.66 10.29
N PRO A 36 -5.73 -2.04 10.72
CA PRO A 36 -6.49 -1.24 11.67
C PRO A 36 -5.80 -1.14 13.05
N PRO A 37 -5.97 -0.02 13.77
CA PRO A 37 -5.53 0.06 15.16
C PRO A 37 -6.30 -0.96 16.03
N GLY A 38 -5.57 -1.74 16.83
CA GLY A 38 -6.14 -2.81 17.65
C GLY A 38 -6.08 -4.20 17.03
N THR A 39 -5.57 -4.37 15.80
CA THR A 39 -5.25 -5.70 15.25
C THR A 39 -4.24 -6.42 16.14
N VAL A 40 -4.49 -7.71 16.41
CA VAL A 40 -3.64 -8.54 17.26
C VAL A 40 -2.29 -8.78 16.57
N VAL A 41 -1.19 -8.55 17.29
CA VAL A 41 0.17 -8.57 16.74
C VAL A 41 0.55 -9.91 16.10
N SER A 42 0.09 -11.06 16.62
CA SER A 42 0.35 -12.37 16.00
C SER A 42 -0.22 -12.47 14.59
N ILE A 43 -1.47 -12.05 14.38
CA ILE A 43 -2.16 -12.07 13.08
C ILE A 43 -1.37 -11.25 12.04
N ILE A 44 -0.72 -10.16 12.46
CA ILE A 44 0.13 -9.35 11.57
C ILE A 44 1.38 -10.13 11.14
N TYR A 45 2.03 -10.86 12.05
CA TYR A 45 3.17 -11.72 11.72
C TYR A 45 2.74 -12.86 10.79
N ASP A 46 1.64 -13.54 11.11
CA ASP A 46 1.09 -14.63 10.30
C ASP A 46 0.83 -14.15 8.85
N ILE A 47 0.26 -12.96 8.66
CA ILE A 47 0.05 -12.38 7.32
C ILE A 47 1.37 -12.08 6.59
N VAL A 48 2.37 -11.54 7.29
CA VAL A 48 3.68 -11.25 6.68
C VAL A 48 4.39 -12.54 6.26
N GLU A 49 4.31 -13.60 7.06
CA GLU A 49 4.95 -14.89 6.77
C GLU A 49 4.21 -15.70 5.70
N GLU A 50 2.87 -15.83 5.78
CA GLU A 50 2.08 -16.63 4.84
C GLU A 50 1.98 -16.01 3.44
N PHE A 51 1.77 -14.69 3.36
CA PHE A 51 1.57 -14.00 2.09
C PHE A 51 2.86 -13.34 1.58
N GLY A 52 3.86 -13.09 2.43
CA GLY A 52 5.10 -12.41 2.01
C GLY A 52 4.84 -10.95 1.62
N LEU A 53 4.00 -10.25 2.38
CA LEU A 53 3.75 -8.81 2.22
C LEU A 53 4.80 -8.00 2.98
N GLU A 54 5.24 -6.88 2.41
CA GLU A 54 6.24 -5.99 3.00
C GLU A 54 5.59 -5.04 4.03
N PRO A 55 5.99 -5.08 5.32
CA PRO A 55 5.47 -4.14 6.32
C PRO A 55 6.14 -2.76 6.18
N ILE A 56 5.35 -1.73 5.85
CA ILE A 56 5.83 -0.34 5.71
C ILE A 56 4.94 0.62 6.52
N THR A 57 5.47 1.80 6.85
CA THR A 57 4.68 2.86 7.50
C THR A 57 4.26 3.95 6.52
N ARG A 58 3.03 4.46 6.69
CA ARG A 58 2.47 5.57 5.91
C ARG A 58 1.99 6.70 6.79
N LYS A 59 2.27 7.95 6.41
CA LYS A 59 1.56 9.11 6.95
C LYS A 59 0.26 9.29 6.19
N MET A 60 -0.86 9.20 6.90
CA MET A 60 -2.20 9.43 6.34
C MET A 60 -3.08 10.16 7.37
N PRO A 61 -4.01 11.02 6.92
CA PRO A 61 -5.00 11.63 7.80
C PRO A 61 -6.05 10.59 8.22
N ILE A 62 -6.20 10.38 9.53
CA ILE A 62 -7.22 9.48 10.08
C ILE A 62 -8.35 10.30 10.73
N ASN A 63 -9.53 10.31 10.10
CA ASN A 63 -10.70 11.08 10.56
C ASN A 63 -11.35 10.55 11.86
N ILE A 64 -10.78 9.53 12.50
CA ILE A 64 -11.36 8.83 13.66
C ILE A 64 -11.06 9.57 14.98
N ALA A 65 -9.97 10.34 15.05
CA ALA A 65 -9.61 11.12 16.24
C ALA A 65 -8.80 12.38 15.90
N ASN A 66 -9.47 13.54 15.86
CA ASN A 66 -8.91 14.90 15.79
C ASN A 66 -7.74 15.10 14.79
N SER A 67 -8.04 15.04 13.48
CA SER A 67 -7.34 15.69 12.34
C SER A 67 -5.80 15.76 12.27
N GLU A 68 -5.05 14.99 13.05
CA GLU A 68 -3.60 14.88 12.94
C GLU A 68 -3.22 13.73 12.00
N GLU A 69 -2.26 13.96 11.11
CA GLU A 69 -1.65 12.90 10.30
C GLU A 69 -0.97 11.89 11.23
N ARG A 70 -1.24 10.59 11.03
CA ARG A 70 -0.64 9.53 11.83
C ARG A 70 0.14 8.57 10.95
N GLU A 71 1.20 8.01 11.52
CA GLU A 71 1.91 6.88 10.93
C GLU A 71 1.09 5.60 11.14
N ILE A 72 0.70 4.96 10.04
CA ILE A 72 -0.10 3.74 9.99
C ILE A 72 0.77 2.62 9.42
N LEU A 73 0.69 1.43 10.00
CA LEU A 73 1.24 0.22 9.41
C LEU A 73 0.37 -0.21 8.22
N VAL A 74 1.00 -0.45 7.07
CA VAL A 74 0.36 -1.10 5.93
C VAL A 74 1.24 -2.26 5.45
N LEU A 75 0.62 -3.33 4.94
CA LEU A 75 1.32 -4.48 4.38
C LEU A 75 1.20 -4.43 2.85
N ARG A 76 2.34 -4.37 2.16
CA ARG A 76 2.43 -4.08 0.73
C ARG A 76 2.69 -5.33 -0.09
N GLY A 77 2.00 -5.49 -1.22
CA GLY A 77 2.29 -6.56 -2.18
C GLY A 77 1.36 -6.61 -3.39
N PRO A 78 1.44 -7.67 -4.21
CA PRO A 78 0.56 -7.89 -5.36
C PRO A 78 -0.92 -8.00 -4.94
N LEU A 79 -1.84 -7.55 -5.81
CA LEU A 79 -3.28 -7.48 -5.53
C LEU A 79 -3.86 -8.79 -4.97
N GLU A 80 -3.60 -9.91 -5.64
CA GLU A 80 -4.12 -11.24 -5.27
C GLU A 80 -3.74 -11.62 -3.84
N LYS A 81 -2.51 -11.29 -3.43
CA LYS A 81 -1.99 -11.56 -2.09
C LYS A 81 -2.60 -10.62 -1.05
N VAL A 82 -2.76 -9.34 -1.41
CA VAL A 82 -3.37 -8.33 -0.54
C VAL A 82 -4.84 -8.66 -0.26
N GLN A 83 -5.58 -9.13 -1.27
CA GLN A 83 -6.97 -9.59 -1.11
C GLN A 83 -7.07 -10.86 -0.25
N ALA A 84 -6.21 -11.86 -0.48
CA ALA A 84 -6.19 -13.07 0.34
C ALA A 84 -5.81 -12.77 1.81
N ALA A 85 -4.88 -11.83 2.03
CA ALA A 85 -4.52 -11.34 3.36
C ALA A 85 -5.64 -10.53 4.04
N GLU A 86 -6.46 -9.78 3.29
CA GLU A 86 -7.63 -9.08 3.81
C GLU A 86 -8.70 -10.06 4.34
N GLU A 87 -9.00 -11.11 3.56
CA GLU A 87 -9.93 -12.17 3.98
C GLU A 87 -9.44 -12.92 5.22
N PHE A 88 -8.14 -13.26 5.26
CA PHE A 88 -7.48 -13.88 6.41
C PHE A 88 -7.56 -12.98 7.66
N LEU A 89 -7.16 -11.71 7.53
CA LEU A 89 -7.20 -10.72 8.60
C LEU A 89 -8.59 -10.60 9.22
N TYR A 90 -9.62 -10.48 8.38
CA TYR A 90 -11.01 -10.38 8.87
C TYR A 90 -11.45 -11.64 9.61
N LYS A 91 -11.13 -12.82 9.06
CA LYS A 91 -11.48 -14.12 9.65
C LYS A 91 -10.81 -14.34 11.01
N GLU A 92 -9.50 -14.11 11.12
CA GLU A 92 -8.76 -14.33 12.36
C GLU A 92 -9.11 -13.28 13.42
N MET A 93 -9.31 -12.01 13.03
CA MET A 93 -9.81 -10.99 13.97
C MET A 93 -11.21 -11.32 14.48
N LYS A 94 -12.11 -11.83 13.63
CA LYS A 94 -13.44 -12.28 14.04
C LYS A 94 -13.34 -13.47 15.01
N ALA A 95 -12.55 -14.49 14.67
CA ALA A 95 -12.34 -15.64 15.54
C ALA A 95 -11.72 -15.24 16.89
N TRP A 96 -10.81 -14.25 16.90
CA TRP A 96 -10.26 -13.71 18.14
C TRP A 96 -11.34 -13.03 19.00
N VAL A 97 -12.20 -12.18 18.42
CA VAL A 97 -13.31 -11.53 19.14
C VAL A 97 -14.34 -12.54 19.65
N GLU A 98 -14.63 -13.60 18.90
CA GLU A 98 -15.60 -14.65 19.30
C GLU A 98 -15.06 -15.62 20.39
N ASN A 99 -13.75 -15.63 20.63
CA ASN A 99 -13.09 -16.44 21.67
C ASN A 99 -12.61 -15.62 22.90
N GLN A 100 -13.08 -14.37 23.05
CA GLN A 100 -12.88 -13.50 24.22
C GLN A 100 -13.99 -13.68 25.28
#